data_AF-A0A4Q2VL88-F1
#
_entry.id   AF-A0A4Q2VL88-F1
#
_cell.length_a   1.000
_cell.length_b   1.000
_cell.length_c   1.000
_cell.angle_alpha   90.00
_cell.angle_beta   90.00
_cell.angle_gamma   90.00
#
_symmetry.space_group_name_H-M   'P 1'
#
loop_
_entity.id
_entity.type
_entity.pdbx_description
1 polymer ?
#
loop_
_entity_poly.entity_id
_entity_poly.type
_entity_poly.pdbx_seq_one_letter_code
_entity_poly.pdbx_strand_id
1 'polypeptide(L)'
;MRDDVNKDTSDWAHEYSFWAATALWKQYLVTGDKDFIVGQLANLVKQYRGWDTHYSSSLGLYWQVPVWDATEYTAASYESGDPYHGGVGFRPTINSYQYGDAIAIAKIAALCGDSELEHEYRSRAESLRTALQKHLWDSESNFYKHRARDDNPSGSLLGTREIMGYLPWMFSMPCDDSQLAAFSQLTDPQGFLSNFGPTTAERRSKWFMYEAENCCHWDGPSWPFATSQTLTAVENVLHDYPAQNYIAPEDYYEMLHRYARTQYRNGEPYVAEAHHPDGDRWMYDSYNHSEDYNHSTFVDNVLAGLVGLRAQSGESIVVNPLTPSNWDYFAVENIAYHGHSITVLWDRTGSVYDRGEGLRVYLDGQLVGSRRTIGLIKVEVGPSLPTHVSSQINIASNGQRDPQLPIAFASYTCPADDPMRAINGMIFRRGIPQNSRWTSYNSPNPKDHFGVDLHKDKAIDNVRLFFYDDAGGVRIPNTYDLQYWVGDAWVPIPGQVRSPMPTSSNAETKIAFPSILTSRLRVEAPDAGSGVGWGLSGFEIWTSSE
;
A
#
# COMPACT_ATOMS: atom_id res chain seq x y z
N MET A 1 3.21 -17.15 -8.78
CA MET A 1 2.43 -17.37 -7.56
C MET A 1 1.86 -18.78 -7.60
N ARG A 2 1.70 -19.46 -6.46
CA ARG A 2 1.06 -20.77 -6.42
C ARG A 2 -0.30 -20.60 -5.76
N ASP A 3 -1.37 -21.01 -6.44
CA ASP A 3 -2.73 -20.91 -5.91
C ASP A 3 -3.05 -21.99 -4.85
N ASP A 4 -2.04 -22.67 -4.30
CA ASP A 4 -2.17 -23.83 -3.40
C ASP A 4 -1.86 -23.54 -1.93
N VAL A 5 -1.50 -22.29 -1.60
CA VAL A 5 -1.10 -21.89 -0.23
C VAL A 5 -2.33 -21.78 0.67
N ASN A 6 -3.36 -21.05 0.25
CA ASN A 6 -4.65 -20.97 0.93
C ASN A 6 -5.67 -21.98 0.37
N LYS A 7 -5.88 -23.08 1.08
CA LYS A 7 -6.79 -24.17 0.68
C LYS A 7 -8.27 -23.79 0.69
N ASP A 8 -8.63 -22.69 1.34
CA ASP A 8 -10.02 -22.22 1.41
C ASP A 8 -10.44 -21.42 0.17
N THR A 9 -9.48 -21.10 -0.71
CA THR A 9 -9.70 -20.29 -1.93
C THR A 9 -9.14 -20.97 -3.17
N SER A 10 -9.53 -20.47 -4.35
CA SER A 10 -9.17 -21.07 -5.64
C SER A 10 -8.36 -20.15 -6.55
N ASP A 11 -8.01 -18.96 -6.08
CA ASP A 11 -7.24 -17.98 -6.84
C ASP A 11 -6.43 -17.07 -5.91
N TRP A 12 -5.30 -16.57 -6.43
CA TRP A 12 -4.40 -15.68 -5.72
C TRP A 12 -5.05 -14.40 -5.18
N ALA A 13 -6.11 -13.89 -5.83
CA ALA A 13 -6.75 -12.65 -5.42
C ALA A 13 -7.64 -12.84 -4.18
N HIS A 14 -7.83 -14.08 -3.70
CA HIS A 14 -8.54 -14.37 -2.46
C HIS A 14 -7.63 -15.04 -1.42
N GLU A 15 -6.32 -15.13 -1.66
CA GLU A 15 -5.40 -15.72 -0.69
C GLU A 15 -5.45 -14.99 0.65
N TYR A 16 -5.54 -13.65 0.61
CA TYR A 16 -5.69 -12.78 1.77
C TYR A 16 -6.94 -11.89 1.67
N SER A 17 -7.57 -11.61 2.80
CA SER A 17 -8.65 -10.62 2.87
C SER A 17 -8.14 -9.20 2.66
N PHE A 18 -8.84 -8.41 1.84
CA PHE A 18 -8.55 -6.99 1.61
C PHE A 18 -9.79 -6.25 1.06
N TRP A 19 -9.75 -4.92 1.01
CA TRP A 19 -10.87 -4.03 0.66
C TRP A 19 -10.68 -3.38 -0.73
N ALA A 20 -10.64 -4.20 -1.78
CA ALA A 20 -10.29 -3.79 -3.14
C ALA A 20 -11.16 -2.62 -3.66
N ALA A 21 -12.48 -2.75 -3.55
CA ALA A 21 -13.40 -1.76 -4.09
C ALA A 21 -13.33 -0.45 -3.30
N THR A 22 -13.17 -0.52 -1.98
CA THR A 22 -12.99 0.66 -1.14
C THR A 22 -11.69 1.40 -1.47
N ALA A 23 -10.59 0.68 -1.68
CA ALA A 23 -9.31 1.28 -2.04
C ALA A 23 -9.40 2.00 -3.40
N LEU A 24 -9.98 1.35 -4.41
CA LEU A 24 -10.21 1.94 -5.73
C LEU A 24 -11.20 3.11 -5.70
N TRP A 25 -12.23 3.05 -4.86
CA TRP A 25 -13.13 4.19 -4.62
C TRP A 25 -12.38 5.37 -4.02
N LYS A 26 -11.53 5.16 -3.00
CA LYS A 26 -10.69 6.22 -2.42
C LYS A 26 -9.73 6.83 -3.45
N GLN A 27 -9.14 6.02 -4.32
CA GLN A 27 -8.33 6.51 -5.44
C GLN A 27 -9.16 7.43 -6.35
N TYR A 28 -10.36 7.01 -6.75
CA TYR A 28 -11.27 7.84 -7.54
C TYR A 28 -11.61 9.17 -6.86
N LEU A 29 -11.84 9.18 -5.54
CA LEU A 29 -12.09 10.43 -4.81
C LEU A 29 -10.92 11.43 -4.94
N VAL A 30 -9.68 10.96 -5.10
CA VAL A 30 -8.49 11.81 -5.26
C VAL A 30 -8.23 12.16 -6.72
N THR A 31 -8.33 11.20 -7.63
CA THR A 31 -7.98 11.41 -9.05
C THR A 31 -9.10 12.04 -9.86
N GLY A 32 -10.35 11.81 -9.48
CA GLY A 32 -11.53 12.17 -10.26
C GLY A 32 -11.69 11.33 -11.54
N ASP A 33 -10.91 10.25 -11.72
CA ASP A 33 -10.90 9.40 -12.92
C ASP A 33 -12.13 8.47 -12.94
N LYS A 34 -13.25 9.02 -13.40
CA LYS A 34 -14.53 8.31 -13.49
C LYS A 34 -14.47 7.14 -14.46
N ASP A 35 -13.80 7.30 -15.60
CA ASP A 35 -13.77 6.28 -16.65
C ASP A 35 -13.03 5.02 -16.16
N PHE A 36 -11.92 5.19 -15.44
CA PHE A 36 -11.20 4.08 -14.84
C PHE A 36 -12.06 3.32 -13.82
N ILE A 37 -12.63 4.01 -12.82
CA ILE A 37 -13.35 3.33 -11.74
C ILE A 37 -14.62 2.63 -12.24
N VAL A 38 -15.35 3.25 -13.17
CA VAL A 38 -16.53 2.66 -13.81
C VAL A 38 -16.12 1.43 -14.64
N GLY A 39 -15.01 1.52 -15.39
CA GLY A 39 -14.45 0.41 -16.16
C GLY A 39 -14.07 -0.80 -15.30
N GLN A 40 -13.80 -0.60 -14.01
CA GLN A 40 -13.48 -1.69 -13.07
C GLN A 40 -14.70 -2.29 -12.36
N LEU A 41 -15.91 -1.73 -12.50
CA LEU A 41 -17.07 -2.15 -11.71
C LEU A 41 -17.35 -3.66 -11.79
N ALA A 42 -17.29 -4.25 -12.99
CA ALA A 42 -17.51 -5.69 -13.18
C ALA A 42 -16.43 -6.54 -12.48
N ASN A 43 -15.17 -6.10 -12.52
CA ASN A 43 -14.05 -6.77 -11.83
C ASN A 43 -14.20 -6.69 -10.32
N LEU A 44 -14.64 -5.55 -9.79
CA LEU A 44 -14.90 -5.34 -8.37
C LEU A 44 -16.07 -6.20 -7.86
N VAL A 45 -17.15 -6.30 -8.64
CA VAL A 45 -18.28 -7.20 -8.33
C VAL A 45 -17.82 -8.65 -8.31
N LYS A 46 -17.01 -9.06 -9.30
CA LYS A 46 -16.42 -10.41 -9.35
C LYS A 46 -15.56 -10.66 -8.11
N GLN A 47 -14.71 -9.71 -7.73
CA GLN A 47 -13.86 -9.83 -6.54
C GLN A 47 -14.67 -9.94 -5.26
N TYR A 48 -15.68 -9.09 -5.09
CA TYR A 48 -16.56 -9.15 -3.92
C TYR A 48 -17.20 -10.54 -3.79
N ARG A 49 -17.78 -11.05 -4.88
CA ARG A 49 -18.52 -12.32 -4.89
C ARG A 49 -17.61 -13.55 -4.80
N GLY A 50 -16.32 -13.43 -5.09
CA GLY A 50 -15.37 -14.53 -4.87
C GLY A 50 -15.26 -14.93 -3.39
N TRP A 51 -15.59 -14.02 -2.47
CA TRP A 51 -15.70 -14.31 -1.04
C TRP A 51 -17.01 -15.00 -0.62
N ASP A 52 -17.97 -15.25 -1.53
CA ASP A 52 -19.26 -15.88 -1.18
C ASP A 52 -19.08 -17.29 -0.60
N THR A 53 -17.97 -17.98 -0.89
CA THR A 53 -17.61 -19.28 -0.28
C THR A 53 -17.36 -19.18 1.23
N HIS A 54 -16.99 -17.99 1.71
CA HIS A 54 -16.76 -17.68 3.11
C HIS A 54 -18.00 -17.09 3.80
N TYR A 55 -19.12 -16.91 3.08
CA TYR A 55 -20.34 -16.34 3.65
C TYR A 55 -21.17 -17.40 4.37
N SER A 56 -21.49 -17.14 5.64
CA SER A 56 -22.42 -17.95 6.43
C SER A 56 -23.82 -17.35 6.39
N SER A 57 -24.73 -18.00 5.66
CA SER A 57 -26.13 -17.56 5.57
C SER A 57 -26.90 -17.66 6.90
N SER A 58 -26.46 -18.50 7.84
CA SER A 58 -27.12 -18.65 9.15
C SER A 58 -26.87 -17.47 10.08
N LEU A 59 -25.73 -16.79 9.94
CA LEU A 59 -25.37 -15.62 10.74
C LEU A 59 -25.36 -14.30 9.95
N GLY A 60 -25.30 -14.37 8.63
CA GLY A 60 -25.14 -13.20 7.77
C GLY A 60 -23.73 -12.60 7.83
N LEU A 61 -22.72 -13.42 8.11
CA LEU A 61 -21.33 -12.99 8.30
C LEU A 61 -20.37 -13.81 7.43
N TYR A 62 -19.25 -13.19 7.06
CA TYR A 62 -18.10 -13.86 6.47
C TYR A 62 -17.17 -14.40 7.55
N TRP A 63 -16.63 -15.60 7.35
CA TRP A 63 -15.60 -16.18 8.22
C TRP A 63 -14.21 -16.10 7.55
N GLN A 64 -13.15 -16.16 8.35
CA GLN A 64 -11.78 -16.24 7.86
C GLN A 64 -10.87 -16.89 8.92
N VAL A 65 -9.73 -17.45 8.48
CA VAL A 65 -8.63 -17.89 9.35
C VAL A 65 -7.65 -16.72 9.57
N PRO A 66 -7.21 -16.44 10.81
CA PRO A 66 -6.30 -15.32 11.12
C PRO A 66 -5.09 -15.16 10.19
N VAL A 67 -4.41 -16.26 9.80
CA VAL A 67 -3.27 -16.19 8.86
C VAL A 67 -3.65 -15.63 7.48
N TRP A 68 -4.87 -15.91 6.99
CA TRP A 68 -5.39 -15.38 5.73
C TRP A 68 -5.99 -13.98 5.85
N ASP A 69 -6.04 -13.41 7.06
CA ASP A 69 -6.16 -11.96 7.26
C ASP A 69 -4.79 -11.28 7.39
N ALA A 70 -3.69 -12.01 7.14
CA ALA A 70 -2.32 -11.62 7.44
C ALA A 70 -2.11 -11.30 8.93
N THR A 71 -2.75 -12.07 9.82
CA THR A 71 -2.72 -11.90 11.29
C THR A 71 -2.56 -13.25 12.00
N GLU A 72 -1.55 -14.03 11.66
CA GLU A 72 -1.26 -15.33 12.30
C GLU A 72 -0.92 -15.20 13.80
N TYR A 73 -1.08 -16.28 14.57
CA TYR A 73 -0.82 -16.28 16.03
C TYR A 73 -1.56 -15.17 16.80
N THR A 74 -2.84 -14.97 16.49
CA THR A 74 -3.70 -14.09 17.28
C THR A 74 -4.21 -14.76 18.54
N ALA A 75 -4.82 -14.01 19.46
CA ALA A 75 -5.51 -14.59 20.61
C ALA A 75 -6.59 -15.60 20.17
N ALA A 76 -7.29 -15.33 19.06
CA ALA A 76 -8.21 -16.28 18.45
C ALA A 76 -7.53 -17.58 17.99
N SER A 77 -6.32 -17.49 17.42
CA SER A 77 -5.54 -18.67 17.00
C SER A 77 -5.14 -19.54 18.19
N TYR A 78 -4.70 -18.91 19.29
CA TYR A 78 -4.27 -19.63 20.51
C TYR A 78 -5.41 -20.30 21.29
N GLU A 79 -6.65 -19.86 21.10
CA GLU A 79 -7.82 -20.55 21.66
C GLU A 79 -8.31 -21.72 20.80
N SER A 80 -7.57 -22.05 19.73
CA SER A 80 -7.80 -23.24 18.91
C SER A 80 -6.70 -24.30 19.11
N GLY A 81 -6.86 -25.46 18.47
CA GLY A 81 -5.85 -26.53 18.49
C GLY A 81 -4.63 -26.29 17.59
N ASP A 82 -4.64 -25.25 16.74
CA ASP A 82 -3.56 -24.91 15.81
C ASP A 82 -3.29 -23.39 15.87
N PRO A 83 -2.21 -22.93 16.53
CA PRO A 83 -1.91 -21.50 16.67
C PRO A 83 -1.57 -20.76 15.36
N TYR A 84 -1.30 -21.46 14.25
CA TYR A 84 -0.96 -20.83 12.97
C TYR A 84 -2.13 -20.86 11.99
N HIS A 85 -2.69 -22.04 11.71
CA HIS A 85 -3.81 -22.20 10.75
C HIS A 85 -5.18 -22.35 11.43
N GLY A 86 -5.25 -22.25 12.76
CA GLY A 86 -6.49 -22.32 13.50
C GLY A 86 -7.07 -20.94 13.86
N GLY A 87 -8.11 -20.93 14.69
CA GLY A 87 -8.85 -19.72 15.03
C GLY A 87 -9.84 -19.28 13.95
N VAL A 88 -10.34 -20.22 13.14
CA VAL A 88 -11.32 -19.90 12.10
C VAL A 88 -12.60 -19.32 12.71
N GLY A 89 -13.04 -18.18 12.20
CA GLY A 89 -14.18 -17.51 12.82
C GLY A 89 -14.68 -16.31 12.06
N PHE A 90 -15.79 -15.79 12.57
CA PHE A 90 -16.39 -14.54 12.13
C PHE A 90 -15.63 -13.39 12.78
N ARG A 91 -14.92 -12.62 11.96
CA ARG A 91 -13.92 -11.64 12.41
C ARG A 91 -14.34 -10.22 12.03
N PRO A 92 -14.06 -9.20 12.88
CA PRO A 92 -14.28 -7.82 12.50
C PRO A 92 -13.55 -7.40 11.21
N THR A 93 -12.44 -8.06 10.85
CA THR A 93 -11.65 -7.85 9.61
C THR A 93 -12.46 -7.99 8.33
N ILE A 94 -12.60 -9.22 7.80
CA ILE A 94 -13.22 -9.50 6.50
C ILE A 94 -14.66 -8.97 6.40
N ASN A 95 -15.39 -8.95 7.51
CA ASN A 95 -16.75 -8.39 7.53
C ASN A 95 -16.75 -6.86 7.34
N SER A 96 -15.78 -6.15 7.91
CA SER A 96 -15.64 -4.71 7.65
C SER A 96 -15.14 -4.43 6.24
N TYR A 97 -14.23 -5.25 5.71
CA TYR A 97 -13.74 -5.12 4.34
C TYR A 97 -14.87 -5.34 3.32
N GLN A 98 -15.65 -6.41 3.47
CA GLN A 98 -16.83 -6.68 2.65
C GLN A 98 -17.89 -5.58 2.81
N TYR A 99 -18.12 -5.05 4.02
CA TYR A 99 -19.02 -3.91 4.19
C TYR A 99 -18.56 -2.68 3.39
N GLY A 100 -17.29 -2.29 3.53
CA GLY A 100 -16.71 -1.18 2.80
C GLY A 100 -16.83 -1.37 1.29
N ASP A 101 -16.46 -2.55 0.81
CA ASP A 101 -16.48 -2.86 -0.62
C ASP A 101 -17.90 -2.89 -1.18
N ALA A 102 -18.89 -3.35 -0.43
CA ALA A 102 -20.29 -3.26 -0.84
C ALA A 102 -20.75 -1.80 -0.96
N ILE A 103 -20.39 -0.94 -0.01
CA ILE A 103 -20.69 0.50 -0.09
C ILE A 103 -19.99 1.14 -1.29
N ALA A 104 -18.73 0.80 -1.55
CA ALA A 104 -17.96 1.31 -2.69
C ALA A 104 -18.59 0.88 -4.03
N ILE A 105 -18.90 -0.41 -4.19
CA ILE A 105 -19.57 -0.93 -5.39
C ILE A 105 -20.91 -0.23 -5.61
N ALA A 106 -21.72 -0.03 -4.56
CA ALA A 106 -22.97 0.69 -4.67
C ALA A 106 -22.77 2.14 -5.14
N LYS A 107 -21.76 2.85 -4.63
CA LYS A 107 -21.42 4.21 -5.06
C LYS A 107 -20.95 4.25 -6.52
N ILE A 108 -20.17 3.27 -6.97
CA ILE A 108 -19.71 3.17 -8.36
C ILE A 108 -20.87 2.83 -9.29
N ALA A 109 -21.77 1.91 -8.91
CA ALA A 109 -22.99 1.59 -9.65
C ALA A 109 -23.86 2.84 -9.85
N ALA A 110 -24.01 3.66 -8.80
CA ALA A 110 -24.71 4.94 -8.88
C ALA A 110 -24.09 5.91 -9.90
N LEU A 111 -22.75 5.94 -10.04
CA LEU A 111 -22.06 6.76 -11.06
C LEU A 111 -22.41 6.34 -12.50
N CYS A 112 -22.77 5.08 -12.69
CA CYS A 112 -23.20 4.49 -13.97
C CYS A 112 -24.71 4.60 -14.22
N GLY A 113 -25.49 4.99 -13.20
CA GLY A 113 -26.95 4.92 -13.24
C GLY A 113 -27.51 3.50 -13.10
N ASP A 114 -26.73 2.54 -12.60
CA ASP A 114 -27.18 1.16 -12.33
C ASP A 114 -27.84 1.07 -10.95
N SER A 115 -29.12 1.45 -10.90
CA SER A 115 -29.89 1.49 -9.66
C SER A 115 -30.17 0.10 -9.05
N GLU A 116 -30.18 -0.95 -9.88
CA GLU A 116 -30.42 -2.31 -9.40
C GLU A 116 -29.20 -2.83 -8.62
N LEU A 117 -28.01 -2.69 -9.21
CA LEU A 117 -26.76 -3.08 -8.56
C LEU A 117 -26.46 -2.20 -7.35
N GLU A 118 -26.74 -0.89 -7.44
CA GLU A 118 -26.66 0.00 -6.28
C GLU A 118 -27.52 -0.52 -5.12
N HIS A 119 -28.79 -0.84 -5.39
CA HIS A 119 -29.70 -1.32 -4.36
C HIS A 119 -29.26 -2.67 -3.77
N GLU A 120 -28.83 -3.62 -4.61
CA GLU A 120 -28.31 -4.92 -4.17
C GLU A 120 -27.18 -4.73 -3.15
N TYR A 121 -26.17 -3.95 -3.52
CA TYR A 121 -24.97 -3.80 -2.70
C TYR A 121 -25.19 -2.93 -1.45
N ARG A 122 -26.08 -1.93 -1.50
CA ARG A 122 -26.54 -1.24 -0.28
C ARG A 122 -27.25 -2.20 0.68
N SER A 123 -28.10 -3.08 0.16
CA SER A 123 -28.80 -4.07 0.98
C SER A 123 -27.84 -5.09 1.61
N ARG A 124 -26.82 -5.54 0.87
CA ARG A 124 -25.76 -6.41 1.40
C ARG A 124 -24.99 -5.72 2.52
N ALA A 125 -24.56 -4.49 2.32
CA ALA A 125 -23.85 -3.71 3.33
C ALA A 125 -24.69 -3.55 4.62
N GLU A 126 -25.96 -3.19 4.50
CA GLU A 126 -26.85 -3.00 5.66
C GLU A 126 -27.12 -4.32 6.42
N SER A 127 -27.28 -5.43 5.68
CA SER A 127 -27.44 -6.75 6.28
C SER A 127 -26.20 -7.17 7.06
N LEU A 128 -25.02 -6.92 6.49
CA LEU A 128 -23.74 -7.23 7.11
C LEU A 128 -23.46 -6.35 8.34
N ARG A 129 -23.81 -5.06 8.28
CA ARG A 129 -23.79 -4.12 9.41
C ARG A 129 -24.61 -4.62 10.58
N THR A 130 -25.86 -5.00 10.30
CA THR A 130 -26.78 -5.54 11.31
C THR A 130 -26.26 -6.85 11.90
N ALA A 131 -25.74 -7.76 11.07
CA ALA A 131 -25.20 -9.04 11.51
C ALA A 131 -23.95 -8.86 12.39
N LEU A 132 -23.00 -8.01 11.98
CA LEU A 132 -21.78 -7.72 12.75
C LEU A 132 -22.13 -7.09 14.10
N GLN A 133 -23.06 -6.13 14.12
CA GLN A 133 -23.55 -5.54 15.35
C GLN A 133 -24.14 -6.58 16.30
N LYS A 134 -25.00 -7.46 15.79
CA LYS A 134 -25.69 -8.46 16.59
C LYS A 134 -24.76 -9.53 17.14
N HIS A 135 -23.77 -9.94 16.35
CA HIS A 135 -23.03 -11.17 16.60
C HIS A 135 -21.59 -10.96 17.05
N LEU A 136 -20.98 -9.81 16.79
CA LEU A 136 -19.57 -9.53 17.12
C LEU A 136 -19.39 -8.39 18.13
N TRP A 137 -20.43 -7.61 18.46
CA TRP A 137 -20.36 -6.60 19.52
C TRP A 137 -20.50 -7.24 20.90
N ASP A 138 -19.51 -7.03 21.77
CA ASP A 138 -19.56 -7.37 23.18
C ASP A 138 -19.96 -6.14 24.00
N SER A 139 -21.20 -6.13 24.50
CA SER A 139 -21.71 -5.02 25.33
C SER A 139 -21.09 -4.94 26.72
N GLU A 140 -20.52 -6.04 27.24
CA GLU A 140 -19.88 -6.00 28.56
C GLU A 140 -18.53 -5.28 28.49
N SER A 141 -17.79 -5.53 27.41
CA SER A 141 -16.47 -4.94 27.19
C SER A 141 -16.48 -3.72 26.27
N ASN A 142 -17.65 -3.36 25.70
CA ASN A 142 -17.85 -2.31 24.70
C ASN A 142 -16.86 -2.42 23.53
N PHE A 143 -16.81 -3.58 22.88
CA PHE A 143 -15.83 -3.84 21.83
C PHE A 143 -16.30 -4.87 20.79
N TYR A 144 -15.87 -4.73 19.53
CA TYR A 144 -16.07 -5.76 18.52
C TYR A 144 -15.01 -6.85 18.63
N LYS A 145 -15.43 -8.12 18.66
CA LYS A 145 -14.54 -9.25 18.93
C LYS A 145 -14.76 -10.40 17.96
N HIS A 146 -13.72 -11.24 17.86
CA HIS A 146 -13.77 -12.50 17.14
C HIS A 146 -14.84 -13.43 17.72
N ARG A 147 -15.56 -14.13 16.84
CA ARG A 147 -16.44 -15.25 17.20
C ARG A 147 -16.00 -16.51 16.47
N ALA A 148 -15.58 -17.54 17.21
CA ALA A 148 -15.21 -18.83 16.62
C ALA A 148 -16.38 -19.40 15.80
N ARG A 149 -16.09 -19.89 14.61
CA ARG A 149 -17.09 -20.51 13.71
C ARG A 149 -17.44 -21.91 14.18
N ASP A 150 -16.40 -22.67 14.52
CA ASP A 150 -16.49 -24.09 14.86
C ASP A 150 -16.59 -24.27 16.38
N ASP A 151 -17.26 -25.35 16.82
CA ASP A 151 -17.42 -25.75 18.22
C ASP A 151 -17.91 -24.68 19.22
N ASN A 152 -18.65 -23.67 18.73
CA ASN A 152 -19.14 -22.53 19.52
C ASN A 152 -20.68 -22.40 19.52
N PRO A 153 -21.42 -23.37 20.09
CA PRO A 153 -22.89 -23.37 20.08
C PRO A 153 -23.50 -22.23 20.91
N SER A 154 -22.78 -21.71 21.92
CA SER A 154 -23.20 -20.55 22.72
C SER A 154 -23.08 -19.23 21.94
N GLY A 155 -22.28 -19.21 20.88
CA GLY A 155 -21.93 -17.99 20.17
C GLY A 155 -21.08 -17.03 21.00
N SER A 156 -20.29 -17.56 21.94
CA SER A 156 -19.40 -16.78 22.79
C SER A 156 -18.36 -16.04 21.95
N LEU A 157 -18.06 -14.81 22.36
CA LEU A 157 -17.01 -13.98 21.80
C LEU A 157 -15.67 -14.29 22.48
N LEU A 158 -14.58 -14.03 21.76
CA LEU A 158 -13.22 -14.11 22.29
C LEU A 158 -13.09 -13.26 23.56
N GLY A 159 -12.35 -13.74 24.56
CA GLY A 159 -12.12 -12.96 25.78
C GLY A 159 -11.32 -11.67 25.52
N THR A 160 -10.35 -11.76 24.61
CA THR A 160 -9.38 -10.72 24.27
C THR A 160 -9.97 -9.69 23.30
N ARG A 161 -9.75 -8.40 23.56
CA ARG A 161 -9.85 -7.33 22.57
C ARG A 161 -8.60 -7.34 21.69
N GLU A 162 -8.81 -7.45 20.40
CA GLU A 162 -7.76 -7.40 19.38
C GLU A 162 -7.93 -6.10 18.58
N ILE A 163 -6.83 -5.47 18.17
CA ILE A 163 -6.85 -4.12 17.57
C ILE A 163 -7.77 -4.01 16.35
N MET A 164 -7.93 -5.11 15.61
CA MET A 164 -8.84 -5.21 14.48
C MET A 164 -10.33 -5.02 14.82
N GLY A 165 -10.70 -5.02 16.10
CA GLY A 165 -12.02 -4.60 16.55
C GLY A 165 -12.35 -3.14 16.23
N TYR A 166 -11.36 -2.31 15.86
CA TYR A 166 -11.57 -0.95 15.35
C TYR A 166 -11.90 -0.87 13.86
N LEU A 167 -11.70 -1.95 13.08
CA LEU A 167 -11.90 -1.93 11.63
C LEU A 167 -13.30 -1.54 11.17
N PRO A 168 -14.41 -1.84 11.89
CA PRO A 168 -15.72 -1.32 11.48
C PRO A 168 -15.74 0.21 11.29
N TRP A 169 -15.05 0.97 12.12
CA TRP A 169 -14.99 2.44 12.00
C TRP A 169 -14.09 2.94 10.87
N MET A 170 -13.12 2.13 10.40
CA MET A 170 -12.33 2.44 9.19
C MET A 170 -13.24 2.58 7.95
N PHE A 171 -14.43 1.96 7.96
CA PHE A 171 -15.41 2.03 6.88
C PHE A 171 -16.69 2.79 7.26
N SER A 172 -16.69 3.50 8.39
CA SER A 172 -17.87 4.21 8.93
C SER A 172 -19.10 3.30 9.10
N MET A 173 -18.89 2.06 9.56
CA MET A 173 -19.91 1.02 9.64
C MET A 173 -20.83 1.13 10.88
N PRO A 174 -20.33 1.33 12.11
CA PRO A 174 -21.20 1.44 13.29
C PRO A 174 -22.06 2.71 13.24
N CYS A 175 -23.28 2.64 13.76
CA CYS A 175 -24.22 3.78 13.80
C CYS A 175 -24.74 4.11 15.21
N ASP A 176 -24.33 3.35 16.23
CA ASP A 176 -24.68 3.60 17.62
C ASP A 176 -23.51 4.31 18.30
N ASP A 177 -23.69 5.60 18.61
CA ASP A 177 -22.64 6.44 19.16
C ASP A 177 -22.14 5.96 20.54
N SER A 178 -22.93 5.16 21.27
CA SER A 178 -22.48 4.59 22.55
C SER A 178 -21.28 3.65 22.37
N GLN A 179 -21.11 3.11 21.16
CA GLN A 179 -20.01 2.20 20.82
C GLN A 179 -18.67 2.92 20.67
N LEU A 180 -18.68 4.26 20.53
CA LEU A 180 -17.46 5.06 20.52
C LEU A 180 -16.66 4.93 21.83
N ALA A 181 -17.28 4.42 22.91
CA ALA A 181 -16.60 4.03 24.14
C ALA A 181 -15.44 3.05 23.93
N ALA A 182 -15.46 2.26 22.85
CA ALA A 182 -14.37 1.37 22.48
C ALA A 182 -13.02 2.09 22.32
N PHE A 183 -13.03 3.35 21.87
CA PHE A 183 -11.81 4.12 21.60
C PHE A 183 -11.03 4.50 22.86
N SER A 184 -11.67 4.48 24.03
CA SER A 184 -10.99 4.66 25.33
C SER A 184 -9.86 3.63 25.55
N GLN A 185 -9.93 2.47 24.90
CA GLN A 185 -8.92 1.42 25.02
C GLN A 185 -7.62 1.75 24.26
N LEU A 186 -7.62 2.69 23.31
CA LEU A 186 -6.40 3.14 22.61
C LEU A 186 -5.47 3.95 23.52
N THR A 187 -6.04 4.62 24.52
CA THR A 187 -5.32 5.45 25.50
C THR A 187 -5.15 4.76 26.86
N ASP A 188 -5.69 3.54 27.02
CA ASP A 188 -5.59 2.77 28.26
C ASP A 188 -4.26 1.98 28.28
N PRO A 189 -3.38 2.15 29.30
CA PRO A 189 -2.14 1.38 29.47
C PRO A 189 -2.31 -0.12 29.64
N GLN A 190 -3.53 -0.60 29.92
CA GLN A 190 -3.90 -2.02 29.93
C GLN A 190 -4.71 -2.43 28.70
N GLY A 191 -5.14 -1.45 27.90
CA GLY A 191 -5.74 -1.62 26.58
C GLY A 191 -4.64 -1.75 25.54
N PHE A 192 -4.60 -0.83 24.57
CA PHE A 192 -3.66 -0.88 23.45
C PHE A 192 -2.47 0.09 23.57
N LEU A 193 -2.45 0.95 24.60
CA LEU A 193 -1.40 1.96 24.74
C LEU A 193 -0.05 1.35 25.13
N SER A 194 0.98 1.64 24.34
CA SER A 194 2.39 1.32 24.64
C SER A 194 3.33 2.40 24.09
N ASN A 195 4.63 2.29 24.38
CA ASN A 195 5.62 3.32 23.99
C ASN A 195 5.78 3.44 22.46
N PHE A 196 5.63 2.31 21.76
CA PHE A 196 5.82 2.14 20.32
C PHE A 196 4.61 1.48 19.64
N GLY A 197 3.43 1.59 20.27
CA GLY A 197 2.16 1.03 19.82
C GLY A 197 1.18 2.03 19.20
N PRO A 198 0.01 1.55 18.77
CA PRO A 198 -0.82 0.58 19.50
C PRO A 198 -0.38 -0.90 19.41
N THR A 199 -0.69 -1.69 20.43
CA THR A 199 -0.49 -3.17 20.43
C THR A 199 -1.57 -3.88 19.61
N THR A 200 -1.28 -5.05 19.04
CA THR A 200 -2.32 -5.82 18.29
C THR A 200 -3.32 -6.57 19.17
N ALA A 201 -2.96 -6.87 20.43
CA ALA A 201 -3.87 -7.38 21.45
C ALA A 201 -3.83 -6.49 22.70
N GLU A 202 -4.92 -6.43 23.45
CA GLU A 202 -4.95 -5.68 24.71
C GLU A 202 -3.93 -6.23 25.71
N ARG A 203 -3.22 -5.33 26.39
CA ARG A 203 -2.12 -5.66 27.30
C ARG A 203 -2.54 -6.48 28.52
N ARG A 204 -3.82 -6.42 28.91
CA ARG A 204 -4.40 -7.24 29.99
C ARG A 204 -4.75 -8.66 29.57
N SER A 205 -4.62 -9.02 28.30
CA SER A 205 -4.87 -10.38 27.83
C SER A 205 -3.82 -11.35 28.36
N LYS A 206 -4.24 -12.59 28.67
CA LYS A 206 -3.31 -13.70 28.95
C LYS A 206 -2.42 -14.06 27.76
N TRP A 207 -2.83 -13.68 26.54
CA TRP A 207 -2.09 -13.92 25.30
C TRP A 207 -1.19 -12.75 24.91
N PHE A 208 -1.15 -11.66 25.69
CA PHE A 208 -0.33 -10.50 25.34
C PHE A 208 1.15 -10.89 25.25
N MET A 209 1.76 -10.75 24.06
CA MET A 209 3.16 -11.10 23.77
C MET A 209 3.51 -12.58 24.07
N TYR A 210 2.56 -13.50 23.93
CA TYR A 210 2.77 -14.92 24.18
C TYR A 210 3.66 -15.55 23.09
N GLU A 211 4.88 -15.96 23.48
CA GLU A 211 5.88 -16.55 22.56
C GLU A 211 6.31 -15.65 21.39
N ALA A 212 5.99 -14.35 21.44
CA ALA A 212 6.12 -13.42 20.32
C ALA A 212 7.56 -13.03 19.91
N GLU A 213 8.61 -13.56 20.55
CA GLU A 213 10.00 -13.21 20.19
C GLU A 213 10.42 -13.76 18.81
N ASN A 214 9.74 -14.80 18.31
CA ASN A 214 9.92 -15.32 16.95
C ASN A 214 8.82 -14.82 16.02
N CYS A 215 9.11 -14.79 14.72
CA CYS A 215 8.15 -14.33 13.71
C CYS A 215 7.00 -15.34 13.50
N CYS A 216 5.78 -14.92 13.18
CA CYS A 216 5.32 -13.53 12.99
C CYS A 216 4.05 -13.27 13.82
N HIS A 217 4.18 -13.02 15.12
CA HIS A 217 3.04 -13.08 16.04
C HIS A 217 2.21 -11.78 16.09
N TRP A 218 0.89 -11.92 16.14
CA TRP A 218 -0.09 -10.83 16.16
C TRP A 218 -0.84 -10.68 17.49
N ASP A 219 -0.23 -11.11 18.58
CA ASP A 219 -0.81 -11.17 19.92
C ASP A 219 -0.29 -10.08 20.88
N GLY A 220 0.33 -9.02 20.37
CA GLY A 220 0.92 -7.99 21.23
C GLY A 220 1.83 -6.99 20.52
N PRO A 221 2.73 -7.42 19.60
CA PRO A 221 3.59 -6.50 18.88
C PRO A 221 2.81 -5.40 18.17
N SER A 222 3.45 -4.24 17.97
CA SER A 222 2.88 -3.15 17.19
C SER A 222 3.15 -3.40 15.72
N TRP A 223 2.10 -3.62 14.92
CA TRP A 223 2.23 -3.84 13.48
C TRP A 223 1.87 -2.55 12.72
N PRO A 224 2.74 -2.02 11.84
CA PRO A 224 2.44 -0.89 10.97
C PRO A 224 1.12 -1.05 10.20
N PHE A 225 0.82 -2.27 9.71
CA PHE A 225 -0.43 -2.59 9.04
C PHE A 225 -1.65 -2.24 9.90
N ALA A 226 -1.77 -2.83 11.10
CA ALA A 226 -2.88 -2.57 12.01
C ALA A 226 -2.89 -1.13 12.57
N THR A 227 -1.71 -0.56 12.82
CA THR A 227 -1.56 0.82 13.28
C THR A 227 -2.16 1.80 12.27
N SER A 228 -1.82 1.64 10.99
CA SER A 228 -2.33 2.50 9.90
C SER A 228 -3.85 2.38 9.70
N GLN A 229 -4.39 1.16 9.85
CA GLN A 229 -5.85 0.93 9.80
C GLN A 229 -6.57 1.56 11.00
N THR A 230 -5.99 1.45 12.19
CA THR A 230 -6.58 2.02 13.42
C THR A 230 -6.52 3.54 13.40
N LEU A 231 -5.42 4.14 12.92
CA LEU A 231 -5.35 5.58 12.67
C LEU A 231 -6.46 6.02 11.71
N THR A 232 -6.72 5.27 10.63
CA THR A 232 -7.83 5.56 9.71
C THR A 232 -9.20 5.47 10.39
N ALA A 233 -9.39 4.53 11.32
CA ALA A 233 -10.62 4.42 12.11
C ALA A 233 -10.81 5.62 13.06
N VAL A 234 -9.75 6.03 13.76
CA VAL A 234 -9.77 7.22 14.64
C VAL A 234 -10.03 8.50 13.83
N GLU A 235 -9.39 8.64 12.67
CA GLU A 235 -9.62 9.73 11.73
C GLU A 235 -11.11 9.86 11.37
N ASN A 236 -11.75 8.77 10.93
CA ASN A 236 -13.16 8.79 10.59
C ASN A 236 -14.05 9.13 11.80
N VAL A 237 -13.73 8.63 13.01
CA VAL A 237 -14.48 9.00 14.22
C VAL A 237 -14.38 10.48 14.53
N LEU A 238 -13.19 11.06 14.42
CA LEU A 238 -12.98 12.48 14.71
C LEU A 238 -13.59 13.42 13.64
N HIS A 239 -13.85 12.92 12.44
CA HIS A 239 -14.40 13.71 11.33
C HIS A 239 -15.89 13.49 11.06
N ASP A 240 -16.35 12.25 11.10
CA ASP A 240 -17.63 11.84 10.53
C ASP A 240 -18.65 11.45 11.61
N TYR A 241 -18.21 11.19 12.84
CA TYR A 241 -19.08 10.81 13.96
C TYR A 241 -19.39 11.99 14.88
N PRO A 242 -20.47 11.93 15.68
CA PRO A 242 -20.79 12.95 16.66
C PRO A 242 -19.66 13.17 17.67
N ALA A 243 -19.59 14.40 18.20
CA ALA A 243 -18.60 14.75 19.21
C ALA A 243 -18.68 13.83 20.44
N GLN A 244 -17.53 13.36 20.91
CA GLN A 244 -17.39 12.38 21.99
C GLN A 244 -16.13 12.66 22.82
N ASN A 245 -15.97 11.98 23.97
CA ASN A 245 -14.90 12.24 24.95
C ASN A 245 -13.95 11.04 25.17
N TYR A 246 -14.02 10.02 24.33
CA TYR A 246 -13.22 8.79 24.39
C TYR A 246 -11.90 8.86 23.63
N ILE A 247 -11.81 9.71 22.60
CA ILE A 247 -10.59 9.97 21.81
C ILE A 247 -10.60 11.39 21.26
N ALA A 248 -9.48 12.10 21.32
CA ALA A 248 -9.36 13.49 20.85
C ALA A 248 -8.38 13.62 19.67
N PRO A 249 -8.39 14.75 18.94
CA PRO A 249 -7.36 15.05 17.92
C PRO A 249 -5.93 14.96 18.45
N GLU A 250 -5.70 15.36 19.70
CA GLU A 250 -4.40 15.20 20.36
C GLU A 250 -3.97 13.74 20.50
N ASP A 251 -4.90 12.82 20.78
CA ASP A 251 -4.59 11.38 20.86
C ASP A 251 -4.26 10.81 19.48
N TYR A 252 -4.96 11.24 18.43
CA TYR A 252 -4.63 10.89 17.05
C TYR A 252 -3.21 11.32 16.69
N TYR A 253 -2.84 12.56 17.01
CA TYR A 253 -1.49 13.07 16.81
C TYR A 253 -0.45 12.25 17.58
N GLU A 254 -0.68 11.96 18.86
CA GLU A 254 0.27 11.17 19.66
C GLU A 254 0.43 9.74 19.14
N MET A 255 -0.64 9.10 18.64
CA MET A 255 -0.55 7.80 17.97
C MET A 255 0.27 7.87 16.68
N LEU A 256 -0.01 8.86 15.82
CA LEU A 256 0.72 9.04 14.56
C LEU A 256 2.20 9.41 14.81
N HIS A 257 2.47 10.22 15.83
CA HIS A 257 3.83 10.58 16.22
C HIS A 257 4.60 9.39 16.80
N ARG A 258 3.95 8.54 17.62
CA ARG A 258 4.54 7.24 18.04
C ARG A 258 4.89 6.38 16.85
N TYR A 259 3.97 6.24 15.90
CA TYR A 259 4.20 5.47 14.68
C TYR A 259 5.32 6.05 13.81
N ALA A 260 5.46 7.38 13.72
CA ALA A 260 6.60 7.99 13.04
C ALA A 260 7.92 7.64 13.72
N ARG A 261 7.96 7.58 15.06
CA ARG A 261 9.17 7.22 15.82
C ARG A 261 9.59 5.76 15.63
N THR A 262 8.65 4.84 15.40
CA THR A 262 9.02 3.44 15.11
C THR A 262 9.73 3.31 13.77
N GLN A 263 9.51 4.24 12.83
CA GLN A 263 10.04 4.21 11.46
C GLN A 263 11.51 4.64 11.34
N TYR A 264 12.31 4.27 12.33
CA TYR A 264 13.75 4.52 12.38
C TYR A 264 14.50 3.29 12.85
N ARG A 265 15.76 3.18 12.43
CA ARG A 265 16.74 2.25 12.96
C ARG A 265 18.08 2.96 13.05
N ASN A 266 18.66 3.02 14.25
CA ASN A 266 19.91 3.74 14.50
C ASN A 266 19.87 5.22 14.07
N GLY A 267 18.70 5.86 14.16
CA GLY A 267 18.50 7.27 13.77
C GLY A 267 18.25 7.51 12.28
N GLU A 268 18.29 6.48 11.44
CA GLU A 268 17.98 6.59 10.01
C GLU A 268 16.57 6.05 9.71
N PRO A 269 15.84 6.64 8.73
CA PRO A 269 14.53 6.13 8.32
C PRO A 269 14.59 4.64 7.94
N TYR A 270 13.70 3.85 8.53
CA TYR A 270 13.67 2.40 8.34
C TYR A 270 12.30 1.85 8.68
N VAL A 271 11.80 0.91 7.89
CA VAL A 271 10.56 0.18 8.16
C VAL A 271 10.84 -1.31 8.03
N ALA A 272 10.38 -2.08 9.02
CA ALA A 272 10.32 -3.54 8.96
C ALA A 272 8.90 -4.03 9.33
N GLU A 273 8.78 -5.30 9.67
CA GLU A 273 7.47 -5.98 9.78
C GLU A 273 6.68 -5.57 11.03
N ALA A 274 7.28 -5.63 12.23
CA ALA A 274 6.61 -5.29 13.49
C ALA A 274 7.55 -4.60 14.48
N HIS A 275 7.01 -3.88 15.46
CA HIS A 275 7.80 -3.20 16.48
C HIS A 275 7.48 -3.72 17.88
N HIS A 276 8.50 -3.87 18.72
CA HIS A 276 8.29 -4.25 20.11
C HIS A 276 7.50 -3.14 20.83
N PRO A 277 6.45 -3.46 21.61
CA PRO A 277 5.52 -2.43 22.08
C PRO A 277 6.14 -1.45 23.07
N ASP A 278 7.11 -1.89 23.88
CA ASP A 278 7.71 -1.06 24.93
C ASP A 278 9.21 -0.74 24.70
N GLY A 279 9.85 -1.44 23.76
CA GLY A 279 11.29 -1.38 23.54
C GLY A 279 11.57 -0.82 22.16
N ASP A 280 12.59 0.03 22.05
CA ASP A 280 12.97 0.69 20.79
C ASP A 280 13.72 -0.29 19.87
N ARG A 281 12.99 -1.27 19.34
CA ARG A 281 13.52 -2.28 18.42
C ARG A 281 12.42 -2.78 17.49
N TRP A 282 12.79 -2.94 16.23
CA TRP A 282 12.05 -3.77 15.30
C TRP A 282 12.08 -5.23 15.75
N MET A 283 10.94 -5.88 15.61
CA MET A 283 10.75 -7.33 15.68
C MET A 283 10.57 -7.83 14.24
N TYR A 284 10.90 -9.10 14.02
CA TYR A 284 10.71 -9.73 12.71
C TYR A 284 11.47 -8.95 11.62
N ASP A 285 12.72 -8.60 11.94
CA ASP A 285 13.60 -7.78 11.13
C ASP A 285 14.74 -8.66 10.59
N SER A 286 14.46 -9.37 9.52
CA SER A 286 15.40 -10.30 8.90
C SER A 286 16.02 -9.72 7.63
N TYR A 287 17.32 -9.99 7.47
CA TYR A 287 18.12 -9.43 6.37
C TYR A 287 17.63 -9.90 5.00
N ASN A 288 17.57 -8.98 4.03
CA ASN A 288 17.12 -9.25 2.66
C ASN A 288 15.65 -9.74 2.63
N HIS A 289 14.83 -9.26 3.56
CA HIS A 289 13.42 -9.63 3.64
C HIS A 289 12.57 -8.49 4.18
N SER A 290 12.92 -8.00 5.37
CA SER A 290 12.09 -7.08 6.14
C SER A 290 12.41 -5.62 5.85
N GLU A 291 13.53 -5.30 5.20
CA GLU A 291 13.90 -3.93 4.85
C GLU A 291 12.86 -3.29 3.89
N ASP A 292 12.48 -2.04 4.18
CA ASP A 292 11.56 -1.25 3.35
C ASP A 292 10.18 -1.92 3.17
N TYR A 293 9.72 -2.64 4.21
CA TYR A 293 8.50 -3.46 4.16
C TYR A 293 7.24 -2.63 3.84
N ASN A 294 6.66 -2.86 2.66
CA ASN A 294 5.48 -2.13 2.19
C ASN A 294 4.18 -2.87 2.54
N HIS A 295 3.82 -2.84 3.81
CA HIS A 295 2.59 -3.46 4.33
C HIS A 295 1.79 -2.50 5.21
N SER A 296 1.84 -1.19 4.93
CA SER A 296 1.12 -0.19 5.73
C SER A 296 1.01 1.14 5.00
N THR A 297 0.10 2.01 5.45
CA THR A 297 0.12 3.42 5.08
C THR A 297 0.80 4.24 6.19
N PHE A 298 1.29 5.43 5.83
CA PHE A 298 1.74 6.46 6.78
C PHE A 298 1.44 7.85 6.21
N VAL A 299 1.86 8.08 4.96
CA VAL A 299 1.60 9.33 4.25
C VAL A 299 0.10 9.62 4.13
N ASP A 300 -0.73 8.60 3.88
CA ASP A 300 -2.18 8.74 3.86
C ASP A 300 -2.72 9.23 5.22
N ASN A 301 -2.27 8.67 6.34
CA ASN A 301 -2.67 9.13 7.67
C ASN A 301 -2.23 10.59 7.93
N VAL A 302 -1.02 10.97 7.49
CA VAL A 302 -0.56 12.37 7.58
C VAL A 302 -1.45 13.29 6.75
N LEU A 303 -1.75 12.93 5.50
CA LEU A 303 -2.49 13.80 4.59
C LEU A 303 -3.99 13.85 4.91
N ALA A 304 -4.64 12.70 5.02
CA ALA A 304 -6.08 12.58 5.18
C ALA A 304 -6.55 12.88 6.61
N GLY A 305 -5.77 12.48 7.62
CA GLY A 305 -6.09 12.71 9.03
C GLY A 305 -5.40 13.93 9.64
N LEU A 306 -4.06 13.95 9.72
CA LEU A 306 -3.35 15.03 10.42
C LEU A 306 -3.58 16.40 9.75
N VAL A 307 -3.30 16.50 8.45
CA VAL A 307 -3.58 17.71 7.65
C VAL A 307 -5.07 17.83 7.33
N GLY A 308 -5.80 16.71 7.27
CA GLY A 308 -7.25 16.70 7.13
C GLY A 308 -7.73 16.84 5.68
N LEU A 309 -6.97 16.40 4.68
CA LEU A 309 -7.35 16.44 3.26
C LEU A 309 -8.39 15.35 2.94
N ARG A 310 -9.66 15.69 3.03
CA ARG A 310 -10.79 14.77 2.90
C ARG A 310 -11.37 14.83 1.49
N ALA A 311 -10.88 13.93 0.65
CA ALA A 311 -11.29 13.77 -0.75
C ALA A 311 -12.82 13.53 -0.91
N GLN A 312 -13.41 14.10 -1.96
CA GLN A 312 -14.85 14.04 -2.23
C GLN A 312 -15.11 13.53 -3.65
N SER A 313 -16.30 12.99 -3.89
CA SER A 313 -16.70 12.49 -5.22
C SER A 313 -17.24 13.58 -6.16
N GLY A 314 -17.47 14.79 -5.63
CA GLY A 314 -17.90 15.96 -6.40
C GLY A 314 -16.78 16.99 -6.50
N GLU A 315 -17.09 18.17 -7.03
CA GLU A 315 -16.16 19.24 -7.41
C GLU A 315 -15.58 20.05 -6.24
N SER A 316 -15.38 19.43 -5.08
CA SER A 316 -14.92 20.10 -3.87
C SER A 316 -13.89 19.27 -3.11
N ILE A 317 -13.13 19.91 -2.23
CA ILE A 317 -12.31 19.26 -1.22
C ILE A 317 -12.66 19.81 0.16
N VAL A 318 -12.65 18.94 1.17
CA VAL A 318 -12.77 19.33 2.57
C VAL A 318 -11.40 19.27 3.20
N VAL A 319 -11.04 20.32 3.94
CA VAL A 319 -9.82 20.41 4.74
C VAL A 319 -10.23 20.56 6.19
N ASN A 320 -9.96 19.58 7.04
CA ASN A 320 -10.31 19.59 8.46
C ASN A 320 -9.14 19.07 9.31
N PRO A 321 -8.14 19.89 9.62
CA PRO A 321 -6.92 19.40 10.26
C PRO A 321 -7.17 18.86 11.67
N LEU A 322 -6.54 17.72 12.01
CA LEU A 322 -6.44 17.17 13.36
C LEU A 322 -5.11 17.56 14.05
N THR A 323 -4.44 18.60 13.54
CA THR A 323 -3.18 19.09 14.09
C THR A 323 -3.33 19.61 15.52
N PRO A 324 -2.31 19.43 16.38
CA PRO A 324 -2.29 20.03 17.71
C PRO A 324 -2.54 21.54 17.69
N SER A 325 -3.35 22.03 18.63
CA SER A 325 -3.72 23.45 18.72
C SER A 325 -2.55 24.40 18.99
N ASN A 326 -1.40 23.87 19.44
CA ASN A 326 -0.17 24.63 19.72
C ASN A 326 0.81 24.67 18.54
N TRP A 327 0.49 24.09 17.38
CA TRP A 327 1.32 24.21 16.19
C TRP A 327 1.27 25.63 15.63
N ASP A 328 2.44 26.22 15.41
CA ASP A 328 2.56 27.57 14.86
C ASP A 328 2.33 27.59 13.35
N TYR A 329 2.74 26.53 12.65
CA TYR A 329 2.64 26.43 11.21
C TYR A 329 2.71 24.98 10.71
N PHE A 330 2.14 24.73 9.53
CA PHE A 330 2.42 23.56 8.70
C PHE A 330 2.07 23.90 7.24
N ALA A 331 2.60 23.15 6.28
CA ALA A 331 2.21 23.27 4.88
C ALA A 331 2.29 21.90 4.19
N VAL A 332 1.40 21.70 3.23
CA VAL A 332 1.48 20.66 2.22
C VAL A 332 1.23 21.30 0.85
N GLU A 333 2.08 20.98 -0.11
CA GLU A 333 2.09 21.57 -1.44
C GLU A 333 2.07 20.47 -2.51
N ASN A 334 1.68 20.84 -3.74
CA ASN A 334 1.68 19.95 -4.91
C ASN A 334 0.84 18.68 -4.74
N ILE A 335 -0.27 18.76 -4.00
CA ILE A 335 -1.23 17.66 -3.92
C ILE A 335 -2.01 17.61 -5.23
N ALA A 336 -1.80 16.55 -6.01
CA ALA A 336 -2.59 16.28 -7.20
C ALA A 336 -4.00 15.84 -6.79
N TYR A 337 -5.01 16.65 -7.09
CA TYR A 337 -6.41 16.38 -6.77
C TYR A 337 -7.30 16.78 -7.94
N HIS A 338 -8.04 15.81 -8.51
CA HIS A 338 -8.93 16.03 -9.67
C HIS A 338 -8.21 16.71 -10.85
N GLY A 339 -6.91 16.46 -11.02
CA GLY A 339 -6.07 17.06 -12.05
C GLY A 339 -5.56 18.48 -11.75
N HIS A 340 -5.88 19.04 -10.58
CA HIS A 340 -5.38 20.31 -10.08
C HIS A 340 -4.27 20.14 -9.04
N SER A 341 -3.52 21.22 -8.75
CA SER A 341 -2.57 21.29 -7.64
C SER A 341 -3.20 21.99 -6.43
N ILE A 342 -3.32 21.27 -5.31
CA ILE A 342 -3.80 21.79 -4.04
C ILE A 342 -2.60 22.09 -3.13
N THR A 343 -2.66 23.25 -2.47
CA THR A 343 -1.77 23.61 -1.37
C THR A 343 -2.60 24.00 -0.15
N VAL A 344 -2.27 23.43 1.00
CA VAL A 344 -2.87 23.79 2.29
C VAL A 344 -1.76 24.24 3.21
N LEU A 345 -1.91 25.42 3.82
CA LEU A 345 -1.00 25.89 4.85
C LEU A 345 -1.75 26.47 6.04
N TRP A 346 -1.19 26.27 7.22
CA TRP A 346 -1.53 26.96 8.45
C TRP A 346 -0.34 27.80 8.85
N ASP A 347 -0.58 29.08 9.13
CA ASP A 347 0.42 29.97 9.72
C ASP A 347 -0.27 30.89 10.72
N ARG A 348 0.00 30.67 12.01
CA ARG A 348 -0.64 31.41 13.11
C ARG A 348 -0.38 32.92 13.05
N THR A 349 0.75 33.34 12.48
CA THR A 349 1.21 34.74 12.47
C THR A 349 1.32 35.34 11.07
N GLY A 350 1.28 34.50 10.04
CA GLY A 350 1.46 34.87 8.64
C GLY A 350 2.91 35.15 8.23
N SER A 351 3.88 35.02 9.15
CA SER A 351 5.29 35.38 8.92
C SER A 351 6.19 34.23 8.51
N VAL A 352 5.70 32.98 8.50
CA VAL A 352 6.50 31.80 8.12
C VAL A 352 6.52 31.65 6.61
N TYR A 353 5.36 31.81 5.96
CA TYR A 353 5.24 31.65 4.50
C TYR A 353 5.02 32.97 3.74
N ASP A 354 4.84 34.10 4.45
CA ASP A 354 4.48 35.41 3.85
C ASP A 354 3.24 35.33 2.94
N ARG A 355 2.27 34.52 3.37
CA ARG A 355 0.97 34.29 2.70
C ARG A 355 -0.23 34.72 3.54
N GLY A 356 0.02 35.42 4.65
CA GLY A 356 -0.97 35.92 5.58
C GLY A 356 -1.39 34.88 6.63
N GLU A 357 -2.00 35.37 7.71
CA GLU A 357 -2.40 34.56 8.87
C GLU A 357 -3.49 33.53 8.53
N GLY A 358 -3.51 32.43 9.30
CA GLY A 358 -4.58 31.45 9.36
C GLY A 358 -4.39 30.20 8.51
N LEU A 359 -5.44 29.39 8.43
CA LEU A 359 -5.54 28.23 7.54
C LEU A 359 -5.92 28.72 6.15
N ARG A 360 -5.19 28.31 5.12
CA ARG A 360 -5.37 28.76 3.74
C ARG A 360 -5.29 27.58 2.78
N VAL A 361 -6.16 27.61 1.77
CA VAL A 361 -6.23 26.60 0.71
C VAL A 361 -6.06 27.30 -0.64
N TYR A 362 -5.12 26.81 -1.43
CA TYR A 362 -4.84 27.26 -2.78
C TYR A 362 -5.14 26.17 -3.79
N LEU A 363 -5.71 26.58 -4.92
CA LEU A 363 -5.95 25.77 -6.11
C LEU A 363 -5.14 26.37 -7.25
N ASP A 364 -4.20 25.62 -7.81
CA ASP A 364 -3.31 26.06 -8.90
C ASP A 364 -2.62 27.41 -8.59
N GLY A 365 -2.20 27.57 -7.34
CA GLY A 365 -1.54 28.78 -6.82
C GLY A 365 -2.48 29.95 -6.49
N GLN A 366 -3.79 29.82 -6.71
CA GLN A 366 -4.79 30.85 -6.38
C GLN A 366 -5.46 30.54 -5.04
N LEU A 367 -5.58 31.54 -4.15
CA LEU A 367 -6.26 31.37 -2.86
C LEU A 367 -7.77 31.16 -3.08
N VAL A 368 -8.29 30.00 -2.71
CA VAL A 368 -9.71 29.63 -2.86
C VAL A 368 -10.46 29.52 -1.54
N GLY A 369 -9.74 29.48 -0.41
CA GLY A 369 -10.37 29.46 0.90
C GLY A 369 -9.41 29.87 2.02
N SER A 370 -9.96 30.49 3.07
CA SER A 370 -9.19 30.80 4.28
C SER A 370 -10.05 30.81 5.55
N ARG A 371 -9.41 30.54 6.70
CA ARG A 371 -9.97 30.68 8.05
C ARG A 371 -8.92 31.25 8.99
N ARG A 372 -9.35 32.05 9.98
CA ARG A 372 -8.45 32.58 11.02
C ARG A 372 -7.96 31.51 12.01
N THR A 373 -8.70 30.42 12.16
CA THR A 373 -8.42 29.33 13.10
C THR A 373 -8.38 27.99 12.36
N ILE A 374 -7.73 26.99 12.96
CA ILE A 374 -7.79 25.60 12.51
C ILE A 374 -9.23 25.05 12.52
N GLY A 375 -9.49 24.08 11.65
CA GLY A 375 -10.74 23.33 11.53
C GLY A 375 -11.35 23.40 10.13
N LEU A 376 -12.52 22.79 9.98
CA LEU A 376 -13.17 22.54 8.69
C LEU A 376 -13.30 23.78 7.79
N ILE A 377 -12.76 23.65 6.57
CA ILE A 377 -13.04 24.49 5.42
C ILE A 377 -13.36 23.59 4.22
N LYS A 378 -14.44 23.88 3.51
CA LYS A 378 -14.77 23.24 2.22
C LYS A 378 -14.54 24.27 1.12
N VAL A 379 -13.81 23.88 0.07
CA VAL A 379 -13.57 24.72 -1.10
C VAL A 379 -13.97 23.97 -2.36
N GLU A 380 -14.50 24.69 -3.34
CA GLU A 380 -14.75 24.15 -4.67
C GLU A 380 -13.44 24.10 -5.46
N VAL A 381 -13.18 22.97 -6.10
CA VAL A 381 -12.04 22.74 -6.99
C VAL A 381 -12.45 22.77 -8.47
N GLY A 382 -13.75 22.68 -8.76
CA GLY A 382 -14.28 22.60 -10.11
C GLY A 382 -14.26 21.16 -10.67
N PRO A 383 -14.61 20.99 -11.96
CA PRO A 383 -14.67 19.68 -12.59
C PRO A 383 -13.28 19.07 -12.74
N SER A 384 -13.20 17.75 -12.60
CA SER A 384 -11.94 17.01 -12.81
C SER A 384 -11.36 17.26 -14.19
N LEU A 385 -10.06 17.56 -14.23
CA LEU A 385 -9.30 17.65 -15.46
C LEU A 385 -8.82 16.26 -15.89
N PRO A 386 -8.94 15.89 -17.17
CA PRO A 386 -8.40 14.64 -17.68
C PRO A 386 -6.92 14.51 -17.33
N THR A 387 -6.59 13.50 -16.53
CA THR A 387 -5.18 13.19 -16.25
C THR A 387 -4.63 12.48 -17.47
N HIS A 388 -3.60 13.05 -18.11
CA HIS A 388 -2.95 12.40 -19.24
C HIS A 388 -2.21 11.16 -18.75
N VAL A 389 -2.82 9.99 -18.87
CA VAL A 389 -2.14 8.71 -18.65
C VAL A 389 -1.04 8.60 -19.69
N SER A 390 0.21 8.46 -19.25
CA SER A 390 1.31 8.19 -20.16
C SER A 390 1.00 6.93 -20.97
N SER A 391 0.93 7.06 -22.29
CA SER A 391 0.83 5.92 -23.20
C SER A 391 2.08 5.03 -23.16
N GLN A 392 3.18 5.52 -22.59
CA GLN A 392 4.41 4.74 -22.53
C GLN A 392 4.30 3.60 -21.51
N ILE A 393 4.53 2.37 -21.95
CA ILE A 393 4.50 1.17 -21.11
C ILE A 393 5.86 0.46 -21.17
N ASN A 394 6.44 0.12 -20.01
CA ASN A 394 7.61 -0.75 -19.93
C ASN A 394 7.20 -2.21 -20.18
N ILE A 395 7.46 -2.69 -21.40
CA ILE A 395 7.15 -4.04 -21.85
C ILE A 395 8.26 -5.06 -21.57
N ALA A 396 9.35 -4.69 -20.86
CA ALA A 396 10.37 -5.64 -20.42
C ALA A 396 10.06 -6.24 -19.03
N SER A 397 9.21 -5.59 -18.24
CA SER A 397 8.99 -5.95 -16.84
C SER A 397 8.43 -7.37 -16.66
N ASN A 398 9.13 -8.19 -15.88
CA ASN A 398 8.73 -9.54 -15.50
C ASN A 398 9.21 -9.86 -14.06
N GLY A 399 8.69 -9.12 -13.08
CA GLY A 399 9.01 -9.34 -11.66
C GLY A 399 8.51 -10.68 -11.10
N GLN A 400 7.46 -11.25 -11.69
CA GLN A 400 6.85 -12.49 -11.23
C GLN A 400 7.45 -13.76 -11.86
N ARG A 401 8.39 -13.60 -12.80
CA ARG A 401 8.99 -14.69 -13.58
C ARG A 401 7.95 -15.55 -14.31
N ASP A 402 6.91 -14.91 -14.82
CA ASP A 402 5.93 -15.59 -15.67
C ASP A 402 6.63 -15.98 -16.99
N PRO A 403 6.66 -17.27 -17.37
CA PRO A 403 7.29 -17.71 -18.61
C PRO A 403 6.60 -17.22 -19.89
N GLN A 404 5.40 -16.61 -19.79
CA GLN A 404 4.69 -15.97 -20.91
C GLN A 404 5.08 -14.49 -21.09
N LEU A 405 5.73 -13.90 -20.09
CA LEU A 405 6.25 -12.53 -20.10
C LEU A 405 7.72 -12.53 -20.53
N PRO A 406 8.30 -11.36 -20.90
CA PRO A 406 9.66 -11.28 -21.40
C PRO A 406 10.70 -11.97 -20.51
N ILE A 407 11.72 -12.55 -21.16
CA ILE A 407 12.80 -13.30 -20.50
C ILE A 407 14.13 -12.62 -20.77
N ALA A 408 14.91 -12.40 -19.71
CA ALA A 408 16.26 -11.88 -19.82
C ALA A 408 17.28 -12.98 -20.15
N PHE A 409 18.31 -12.64 -20.91
CA PHE A 409 19.45 -13.51 -21.23
C PHE A 409 20.75 -12.72 -21.22
N ALA A 410 21.89 -13.40 -21.09
CA ALA A 410 23.20 -12.78 -21.13
C ALA A 410 24.27 -13.73 -21.67
N SER A 411 25.38 -13.20 -22.21
CA SER A 411 26.55 -14.02 -22.61
C SER A 411 27.26 -14.65 -21.42
N TYR A 412 27.25 -13.96 -20.29
CA TYR A 412 27.80 -14.41 -19.02
C TYR A 412 26.96 -13.82 -17.89
N THR A 413 26.83 -14.57 -16.79
CA THR A 413 26.23 -14.06 -15.55
C THR A 413 27.08 -14.52 -14.39
N CYS A 414 27.45 -13.57 -13.51
CA CYS A 414 28.09 -13.90 -12.25
C CYS A 414 27.27 -14.98 -11.50
N PRO A 415 27.87 -16.04 -10.93
CA PRO A 415 27.13 -17.12 -10.27
C PRO A 415 26.22 -16.68 -9.09
N ALA A 416 26.43 -15.47 -8.56
CA ALA A 416 25.60 -14.90 -7.50
C ALA A 416 24.38 -14.09 -8.02
N ASP A 417 24.31 -13.87 -9.34
CA ASP A 417 23.30 -13.05 -10.01
C ASP A 417 22.39 -13.88 -10.92
N ASP A 418 21.36 -13.23 -11.45
CA ASP A 418 20.36 -13.82 -12.35
C ASP A 418 19.93 -12.74 -13.34
N PRO A 419 19.92 -13.00 -14.68
CA PRO A 419 19.50 -12.01 -15.66
C PRO A 419 18.09 -11.43 -15.40
N MET A 420 17.17 -12.24 -14.88
CA MET A 420 15.79 -11.81 -14.61
C MET A 420 15.71 -10.66 -13.61
N ARG A 421 16.72 -10.50 -12.74
CA ARG A 421 16.75 -9.43 -11.74
C ARG A 421 16.88 -8.03 -12.34
N ALA A 422 17.43 -7.89 -13.56
CA ALA A 422 17.49 -6.60 -14.25
C ALA A 422 16.17 -6.22 -14.94
N ILE A 423 15.17 -7.11 -14.98
CA ILE A 423 13.85 -6.83 -15.56
C ILE A 423 12.70 -7.03 -14.56
N ASN A 424 12.98 -7.10 -13.26
CA ASN A 424 11.95 -7.36 -12.26
C ASN A 424 11.18 -6.11 -11.80
N GLY A 425 11.51 -4.93 -12.35
CA GLY A 425 10.89 -3.65 -12.01
C GLY A 425 11.52 -2.91 -10.84
N MET A 426 12.59 -3.45 -10.23
CA MET A 426 13.28 -2.82 -9.10
C MET A 426 14.54 -2.07 -9.53
N ILE A 427 14.57 -0.75 -9.32
CA ILE A 427 15.77 0.08 -9.54
C ILE A 427 16.34 0.52 -8.19
N PHE A 428 17.56 0.07 -7.87
CA PHE A 428 18.22 0.45 -6.62
C PHE A 428 18.74 1.86 -6.67
N ARG A 429 18.20 2.76 -5.84
CA ARG A 429 18.85 4.05 -5.61
C ARG A 429 19.57 4.11 -4.27
N ARG A 430 19.04 3.45 -3.21
CA ARG A 430 19.63 3.46 -1.84
C ARG A 430 19.35 2.23 -0.93
N GLY A 431 18.63 1.18 -1.35
CA GLY A 431 18.14 0.11 -0.44
C GLY A 431 18.90 -1.22 -0.46
N ILE A 432 18.81 -1.97 0.65
CA ILE A 432 19.15 -3.39 0.80
C ILE A 432 17.87 -4.17 0.43
N PRO A 433 17.95 -5.30 -0.32
CA PRO A 433 19.15 -6.01 -0.69
C PRO A 433 19.73 -5.59 -2.03
N GLN A 434 21.05 -5.37 -2.06
CA GLN A 434 21.78 -4.94 -3.27
C GLN A 434 21.72 -5.95 -4.44
N ASN A 435 21.08 -7.11 -4.28
CA ASN A 435 21.21 -8.27 -5.16
C ASN A 435 20.23 -8.30 -6.33
N SER A 436 19.27 -7.39 -6.47
CA SER A 436 18.39 -7.37 -7.64
C SER A 436 19.05 -6.61 -8.80
N ARG A 437 20.07 -7.26 -9.35
CA ARG A 437 20.87 -6.82 -10.48
C ARG A 437 21.34 -8.04 -11.28
N TRP A 438 21.81 -7.78 -12.49
CA TRP A 438 22.63 -8.68 -13.27
C TRP A 438 24.04 -8.08 -13.42
N THR A 439 25.08 -8.92 -13.36
CA THR A 439 26.46 -8.48 -13.59
C THR A 439 27.28 -9.51 -14.37
N SER A 440 28.26 -9.00 -15.14
CA SER A 440 29.30 -9.79 -15.82
C SER A 440 30.57 -9.95 -14.97
N TYR A 441 30.51 -9.74 -13.66
CA TYR A 441 31.67 -9.86 -12.77
C TYR A 441 32.39 -11.22 -12.94
N ASN A 442 33.72 -11.20 -13.09
CA ASN A 442 34.55 -12.37 -13.40
C ASN A 442 34.26 -13.09 -14.73
N SER A 443 33.61 -12.42 -15.67
CA SER A 443 33.53 -12.93 -17.03
C SER A 443 34.92 -13.09 -17.66
N PRO A 444 35.18 -14.19 -18.39
CA PRO A 444 36.40 -14.34 -19.18
C PRO A 444 36.33 -13.59 -20.53
N ASN A 445 35.17 -13.02 -20.86
CA ASN A 445 34.94 -12.38 -22.15
C ASN A 445 35.56 -10.97 -22.18
N PRO A 446 36.02 -10.49 -23.35
CA PRO A 446 36.42 -9.09 -23.52
C PRO A 446 35.21 -8.14 -23.64
N LYS A 447 34.04 -8.71 -23.96
CA LYS A 447 32.76 -8.02 -24.06
C LYS A 447 31.66 -8.97 -23.64
N ASP A 448 30.68 -8.46 -22.93
CA ASP A 448 29.46 -9.17 -22.59
C ASP A 448 28.22 -8.43 -23.07
N HIS A 449 27.14 -9.19 -23.23
CA HIS A 449 25.83 -8.65 -23.51
C HIS A 449 24.80 -9.12 -22.49
N PHE A 450 23.84 -8.24 -22.24
CA PHE A 450 22.59 -8.54 -21.59
C PHE A 450 21.45 -8.19 -22.54
N GLY A 451 20.43 -9.04 -22.63
CA GLY A 451 19.29 -8.79 -23.49
C GLY A 451 17.98 -9.33 -22.93
N VAL A 452 16.90 -9.00 -23.65
CA VAL A 452 15.52 -9.37 -23.32
C VAL A 452 14.88 -9.95 -24.58
N ASP A 453 14.25 -11.11 -24.44
CA ASP A 453 13.36 -11.73 -25.42
C ASP A 453 11.91 -11.38 -25.06
N LEU A 454 11.22 -10.68 -25.96
CA LEU A 454 9.82 -10.25 -25.81
C LEU A 454 8.82 -11.31 -26.29
N HIS A 455 9.30 -12.48 -26.73
CA HIS A 455 8.58 -13.59 -27.37
C HIS A 455 7.93 -13.30 -28.72
N LYS A 456 7.58 -12.04 -28.99
CA LYS A 456 6.95 -11.59 -30.22
C LYS A 456 7.43 -10.21 -30.59
N ASP A 457 7.31 -9.89 -31.85
CA ASP A 457 7.66 -8.57 -32.36
C ASP A 457 6.78 -7.48 -31.71
N LYS A 458 7.43 -6.45 -31.20
CA LYS A 458 6.83 -5.30 -30.53
C LYS A 458 7.40 -4.00 -31.10
N ALA A 459 6.52 -3.03 -31.32
CA ALA A 459 6.92 -1.67 -31.64
C ALA A 459 7.52 -1.02 -30.39
N ILE A 460 8.71 -0.47 -30.51
CA ILE A 460 9.46 0.13 -29.41
C ILE A 460 10.19 1.38 -29.89
N ASP A 461 10.28 2.38 -29.02
CA ASP A 461 10.86 3.69 -29.37
C ASP A 461 11.83 4.23 -28.30
N ASN A 462 11.91 3.57 -27.14
CA ASN A 462 12.73 4.04 -26.04
C ASN A 462 13.21 2.88 -25.15
N VAL A 463 14.47 2.94 -24.72
CA VAL A 463 15.07 2.05 -23.71
C VAL A 463 15.61 2.88 -22.56
N ARG A 464 15.46 2.39 -21.33
CA ARG A 464 16.09 2.99 -20.13
C ARG A 464 16.98 1.94 -19.48
N LEU A 465 18.25 2.30 -19.28
CA LEU A 465 19.24 1.45 -18.63
C LEU A 465 19.65 2.07 -17.29
N PHE A 466 19.84 1.21 -16.30
CA PHE A 466 20.30 1.59 -14.97
C PHE A 466 21.57 0.79 -14.66
N PHE A 467 22.72 1.34 -15.03
CA PHE A 467 24.01 0.68 -14.85
C PHE A 467 24.39 0.60 -13.38
N TYR A 468 24.74 -0.61 -12.94
CA TYR A 468 25.20 -0.87 -11.58
C TYR A 468 26.71 -0.62 -11.46
N ASP A 469 27.11 0.08 -10.40
CA ASP A 469 28.50 0.31 -10.01
C ASP A 469 28.65 0.06 -8.51
N ASP A 470 29.59 -0.79 -8.12
CA ASP A 470 29.96 -1.07 -6.73
C ASP A 470 31.31 -0.46 -6.32
N ALA A 471 31.86 0.41 -7.17
CA ALA A 471 33.20 0.97 -7.09
C ALA A 471 34.34 -0.07 -7.05
N GLY A 472 34.05 -1.34 -7.37
CA GLY A 472 34.95 -2.47 -7.27
C GLY A 472 34.87 -3.38 -8.50
N GLY A 473 34.36 -4.61 -8.32
CA GLY A 473 34.33 -5.66 -9.33
C GLY A 473 33.33 -5.39 -10.46
N VAL A 474 32.41 -4.45 -10.28
CA VAL A 474 31.43 -4.07 -11.30
C VAL A 474 31.43 -2.57 -11.48
N ARG A 475 31.69 -2.11 -12.72
CA ARG A 475 31.82 -0.70 -13.06
C ARG A 475 30.91 -0.32 -14.22
N ILE A 476 30.48 0.94 -14.25
CA ILE A 476 29.80 1.51 -15.43
C ILE A 476 30.74 1.38 -16.63
N PRO A 477 30.31 0.77 -17.75
CA PRO A 477 31.17 0.58 -18.90
C PRO A 477 31.48 1.92 -19.59
N ASN A 478 32.66 2.08 -20.18
CA ASN A 478 33.02 3.35 -20.85
C ASN A 478 32.19 3.63 -22.12
N THR A 479 31.68 2.57 -22.74
CA THR A 479 30.87 2.60 -23.96
C THR A 479 29.91 1.42 -23.96
N TYR A 480 28.79 1.54 -24.66
CA TYR A 480 27.89 0.42 -24.90
C TYR A 480 27.22 0.55 -26.27
N ASP A 481 26.78 -0.57 -26.82
CA ASP A 481 25.98 -0.63 -28.03
C ASP A 481 24.62 -1.26 -27.75
N LEU A 482 23.56 -0.56 -28.12
CA LEU A 482 22.18 -1.06 -28.02
C LEU A 482 21.78 -1.65 -29.37
N GLN A 483 21.51 -2.95 -29.37
CA GLN A 483 21.28 -3.76 -30.55
C GLN A 483 19.89 -4.40 -30.51
N TYR A 484 19.34 -4.67 -31.69
CA TYR A 484 18.08 -5.39 -31.86
C TYR A 484 18.26 -6.55 -32.84
N TRP A 485 17.38 -7.54 -32.72
CA TRP A 485 17.42 -8.74 -33.54
C TRP A 485 16.66 -8.51 -34.85
N VAL A 486 17.33 -8.73 -35.98
CA VAL A 486 16.74 -8.64 -37.33
C VAL A 486 17.11 -9.89 -38.12
N GLY A 487 16.09 -10.68 -38.48
CA GLY A 487 16.30 -11.95 -39.16
C GLY A 487 17.06 -12.92 -38.28
N ASP A 488 18.36 -13.07 -38.55
CA ASP A 488 19.31 -13.93 -37.86
C ASP A 488 20.53 -13.19 -37.28
N ALA A 489 20.48 -11.86 -37.21
CA ALA A 489 21.61 -11.03 -36.81
C ALA A 489 21.25 -9.97 -35.75
N TRP A 490 22.24 -9.66 -34.91
CA TRP A 490 22.22 -8.48 -34.05
C TRP A 490 22.77 -7.28 -34.82
N VAL A 491 21.99 -6.20 -34.86
CA VAL A 491 22.40 -4.95 -35.50
C VAL A 491 22.20 -3.76 -34.55
N PRO A 492 23.04 -2.72 -34.61
CA PRO A 492 22.83 -1.51 -33.81
C PRO A 492 21.48 -0.85 -34.12
N ILE A 493 20.77 -0.36 -33.10
CA ILE A 493 19.54 0.40 -33.31
C ILE A 493 19.88 1.71 -34.03
N PRO A 494 19.24 2.07 -35.15
CA PRO A 494 19.52 3.30 -35.88
C PRO A 494 18.94 4.53 -35.18
N GLY A 495 19.53 5.71 -35.43
CA GLY A 495 18.92 6.99 -35.05
C GLY A 495 18.81 7.26 -33.54
N GLN A 496 19.65 6.63 -32.73
CA GLN A 496 19.62 6.78 -31.27
C GLN A 496 19.98 8.19 -30.80
N VAL A 497 19.20 8.73 -29.88
CA VAL A 497 19.50 9.90 -29.06
C VAL A 497 19.67 9.43 -27.62
N ARG A 498 20.87 9.59 -27.06
CA ARG A 498 21.26 9.03 -25.76
C ARG A 498 21.49 10.13 -24.73
N SER A 499 21.14 9.83 -23.49
CA SER A 499 21.64 10.56 -22.33
C SER A 499 23.17 10.41 -22.23
N PRO A 500 23.88 11.35 -21.57
CA PRO A 500 25.28 11.15 -21.22
C PRO A 500 25.46 9.87 -20.38
N MET A 501 26.66 9.28 -20.44
CA MET A 501 26.99 8.16 -19.56
C MET A 501 26.82 8.58 -18.08
N PRO A 502 26.15 7.77 -17.25
CA PRO A 502 25.93 8.11 -15.85
C PRO A 502 27.26 8.14 -15.08
N THR A 503 27.37 9.06 -14.13
CA THR A 503 28.51 9.16 -13.20
C THR A 503 28.24 8.54 -11.83
N SER A 504 27.01 8.06 -11.60
CA SER A 504 26.57 7.42 -10.37
C SER A 504 25.81 6.14 -10.69
N SER A 505 26.00 5.11 -9.84
CA SER A 505 25.28 3.84 -9.91
C SER A 505 23.77 4.06 -10.03
N ASN A 506 23.13 3.33 -10.94
CA ASN A 506 21.69 3.27 -11.16
C ASN A 506 21.02 4.62 -11.49
N ALA A 507 21.79 5.58 -12.03
CA ALA A 507 21.20 6.74 -12.70
C ALA A 507 20.59 6.31 -14.04
N GLU A 508 19.47 6.93 -14.39
CA GLU A 508 18.75 6.63 -15.63
C GLU A 508 19.61 7.02 -16.85
N THR A 509 19.85 6.04 -17.74
CA THR A 509 20.41 6.26 -19.06
C THR A 509 19.32 6.06 -20.10
N LYS A 510 18.67 7.15 -20.51
CA LYS A 510 17.59 7.13 -21.50
C LYS A 510 18.14 7.12 -22.93
N ILE A 511 17.58 6.25 -23.77
CA ILE A 511 17.93 6.06 -25.18
C ILE A 511 16.64 6.06 -26.00
N ALA A 512 16.40 7.12 -26.77
CA ALA A 512 15.26 7.24 -27.67
C ALA A 512 15.67 7.03 -29.12
N PHE A 513 14.80 6.49 -29.95
CA PHE A 513 15.05 6.22 -31.38
C PHE A 513 13.73 6.19 -32.17
N PRO A 514 13.76 6.32 -33.51
CA PRO A 514 12.58 6.07 -34.34
C PRO A 514 12.02 4.67 -34.07
N SER A 515 10.68 4.54 -34.02
CA SER A 515 10.03 3.27 -33.67
C SER A 515 10.53 2.13 -34.57
N ILE A 516 10.94 1.02 -33.93
CA ILE A 516 11.34 -0.21 -34.60
C ILE A 516 10.47 -1.38 -34.14
N LEU A 517 10.34 -2.39 -35.00
CA LEU A 517 9.66 -3.65 -34.70
C LEU A 517 10.71 -4.73 -34.44
N THR A 518 10.70 -5.32 -33.23
CA THR A 518 11.63 -6.39 -32.87
C THR A 518 11.08 -7.29 -31.77
N SER A 519 11.52 -8.54 -31.73
CA SER A 519 11.24 -9.50 -30.66
C SER A 519 12.36 -9.55 -29.62
N ARG A 520 13.56 -9.02 -29.91
CA ARG A 520 14.68 -9.06 -28.98
C ARG A 520 15.54 -7.80 -29.02
N LEU A 521 16.06 -7.43 -27.86
CA LEU A 521 17.03 -6.36 -27.67
C LEU A 521 18.17 -6.84 -26.81
N ARG A 522 19.36 -6.26 -27.01
CA ARG A 522 20.48 -6.44 -26.09
C ARG A 522 21.35 -5.19 -26.02
N VAL A 523 22.00 -5.01 -24.88
CA VAL A 523 23.12 -4.08 -24.69
C VAL A 523 24.39 -4.91 -24.68
N GLU A 524 25.35 -4.54 -25.52
CA GLU A 524 26.71 -5.10 -25.53
C GLU A 524 27.69 -4.04 -25.04
N ALA A 525 28.55 -4.39 -24.09
CA ALA A 525 29.54 -3.48 -23.53
C ALA A 525 30.87 -4.21 -23.25
N PRO A 526 32.01 -3.50 -23.31
CA PRO A 526 33.30 -4.07 -22.94
C PRO A 526 33.40 -4.25 -21.42
N ASP A 527 33.98 -5.37 -21.01
CA ASP A 527 34.43 -5.55 -19.64
C ASP A 527 35.73 -4.76 -19.43
N ALA A 528 35.93 -4.23 -18.21
CA ALA A 528 37.12 -3.43 -17.91
C ALA A 528 38.40 -4.27 -17.81
N GLY A 529 38.28 -5.59 -17.88
CA GLY A 529 39.38 -6.56 -17.79
C GLY A 529 39.72 -6.94 -16.35
N SER A 530 40.62 -7.91 -16.18
CA SER A 530 41.10 -8.37 -14.86
C SER A 530 39.99 -8.81 -13.88
N GLY A 531 38.91 -9.40 -14.40
CA GLY A 531 37.75 -9.84 -13.60
C GLY A 531 36.74 -8.74 -13.29
N VAL A 532 36.99 -7.49 -13.70
CA VAL A 532 36.05 -6.38 -13.54
C VAL A 532 35.08 -6.35 -14.72
N GLY A 533 33.80 -6.57 -14.41
CA GLY A 533 32.69 -6.55 -15.37
C GLY A 533 31.83 -5.29 -15.28
N TRP A 534 30.67 -5.33 -15.91
CA TRP A 534 29.61 -4.33 -15.82
C TRP A 534 28.29 -4.98 -15.41
N GLY A 535 27.25 -4.17 -15.14
CA GLY A 535 25.96 -4.71 -14.74
C GLY A 535 24.82 -3.74 -14.90
N LEU A 536 23.60 -4.27 -14.76
CA LEU A 536 22.35 -3.53 -14.78
C LEU A 536 21.52 -3.88 -13.56
N SER A 537 21.03 -2.87 -12.84
CA SER A 537 19.89 -3.04 -11.93
C SER A 537 18.56 -2.98 -12.68
N GLY A 538 18.54 -2.36 -13.85
CA GLY A 538 17.34 -2.22 -14.67
C GLY A 538 17.61 -2.15 -16.16
N PHE A 539 16.82 -2.88 -16.92
CA PHE A 539 16.66 -2.78 -18.36
C PHE A 539 15.17 -2.64 -18.67
N GLU A 540 14.77 -1.44 -19.07
CA GLU A 540 13.39 -1.16 -19.45
C GLU A 540 13.26 -0.95 -20.95
N ILE A 541 12.23 -1.55 -21.55
CA ILE A 541 11.89 -1.38 -22.97
C ILE A 541 10.52 -0.74 -23.02
N TRP A 542 10.43 0.45 -23.60
CA TRP A 542 9.21 1.24 -23.62
C TRP A 542 8.59 1.26 -25.01
N THR A 543 7.27 1.16 -25.04
CA THR A 543 6.43 1.36 -26.23
C THR A 543 5.46 2.50 -25.96
N SER A 544 5.27 3.39 -26.92
CA SER A 544 4.14 4.32 -26.89
C SER A 544 2.87 3.55 -27.27
N SER A 545 1.89 3.43 -26.37
CA SER A 545 0.59 2.86 -26.73
C SER A 545 -0.06 3.73 -27.81
N GLU A 546 -0.49 3.10 -28.91
CA GLU A 546 -1.32 3.75 -29.93
C GLU A 546 -2.70 4.14 -29.38
#